data_AF-A0A382ZV52-F1
#
_entry.id   AF-A0A382ZV52-F1
#
_cell.length_a   1.000
_cell.length_b   1.000
_cell.length_c   1.000
_cell.angle_alpha   90.00
_cell.angle_beta   90.00
_cell.angle_gamma   90.00
#
_symmetry.space_group_name_H-M   'P 1'
#
loop_
_entity.id
_entity.type
_entity.pdbx_description
1 polymer ?
#
loop_
_entity_poly.entity_id
_entity_poly.type
_entity_poly.pdbx_seq_one_letter_code
_entity_poly.pdbx_strand_id
1 'polypeptide(L)'
;MRYFRLTTVLLLAACGDSGSTPTSETPPVATSITLSPDALSFAYLGQTQQLSATVKDQNGATMNGASVHWSSSSPSITVVSATGLVTAVANGSAAISATSGSATANASASIQQVAASITLSLDSVVFSAPGDTATVTAITQDAGGSVFPELELTFSSTDPGSVEVSSTGVLTAVGSGPAATITATSGASQAQIPARVEGSYVSMAVTGDGDPLPDVTVWLTDP
;
A
#
# COMPACT_ATOMS: atom_id res chain seq x y z
N MET A 1 -46.40 54.01 87.08
CA MET A 1 -46.76 52.61 86.79
C MET A 1 -45.91 52.11 85.63
N ARG A 2 -45.29 50.93 85.81
CA ARG A 2 -44.82 49.98 84.79
C ARG A 2 -43.48 50.25 84.07
N TYR A 3 -42.47 49.57 84.61
CA TYR A 3 -41.27 48.97 83.98
C TYR A 3 -41.45 48.54 82.52
N PHE A 4 -40.40 48.66 81.68
CA PHE A 4 -40.07 47.60 80.74
C PHE A 4 -38.56 47.52 80.41
N ARG A 5 -38.04 46.39 80.89
CA ARG A 5 -36.81 45.61 80.67
C ARG A 5 -35.78 46.04 79.60
N LEU A 6 -34.55 46.16 80.11
CA LEU A 6 -33.25 46.02 79.44
C LEU A 6 -33.18 44.68 78.69
N THR A 7 -32.93 44.71 77.37
CA THR A 7 -32.56 43.52 76.59
C THR A 7 -31.23 43.78 75.93
N THR A 8 -30.17 43.25 76.53
CA THR A 8 -28.81 43.24 75.98
C THR A 8 -28.79 42.31 74.77
N VAL A 9 -28.60 42.88 73.57
CA VAL A 9 -28.33 42.13 72.36
C VAL A 9 -26.82 41.96 72.25
N LEU A 10 -26.35 40.73 72.48
CA LEU A 10 -24.99 40.30 72.23
C LEU A 10 -24.90 39.88 70.74
N LEU A 11 -24.41 40.78 69.89
CA LEU A 11 -24.10 40.45 68.49
C LEU A 11 -22.71 39.79 68.44
N LEU A 12 -22.68 38.48 68.21
CA LEU A 12 -21.46 37.76 67.84
C LEU A 12 -21.05 38.16 66.42
N ALA A 13 -19.87 38.75 66.29
CA ALA A 13 -19.20 38.91 65.01
C ALA A 13 -18.74 37.53 64.52
N ALA A 14 -19.46 36.95 63.56
CA ALA A 14 -18.95 35.85 62.76
C ALA A 14 -18.19 36.44 61.58
N CYS A 15 -16.86 36.43 61.66
CA CYS A 15 -16.00 36.67 60.51
C CYS A 15 -16.20 35.49 59.55
N GLY A 16 -16.94 35.72 58.47
CA GLY A 16 -17.02 34.78 57.35
C GLY A 16 -15.73 34.87 56.55
N ASP A 17 -14.66 34.23 57.03
CA ASP A 17 -13.46 34.00 56.22
C ASP A 17 -13.75 32.84 55.26
N SER A 18 -14.50 33.13 54.20
CA SER A 18 -14.60 32.25 53.04
C SER A 18 -13.50 32.62 52.05
N GLY A 19 -12.26 32.70 52.54
CA GLY A 19 -11.06 32.70 51.73
C GLY A 19 -10.90 31.33 51.10
N SER A 20 -11.66 31.06 50.03
CA SER A 20 -11.25 30.04 49.07
C SER A 20 -9.91 30.50 48.52
N THR A 21 -8.81 29.99 49.09
CA THR A 21 -7.51 30.10 48.46
C THR A 21 -7.70 29.56 47.04
N PRO A 22 -7.40 30.34 45.98
CA PRO A 22 -7.41 29.77 44.65
C PRO A 22 -6.37 28.65 44.69
N THR A 23 -6.83 27.40 44.62
CA THR A 23 -5.94 26.27 44.40
C THR A 23 -5.26 26.58 43.07
N SER A 24 -4.00 27.00 43.14
CA SER A 24 -3.17 27.25 41.98
C SER A 24 -2.96 25.89 41.31
N GLU A 25 -3.90 25.50 40.46
CA GLU A 25 -3.82 24.27 39.69
C GLU A 25 -2.55 24.32 38.85
N THR A 26 -1.64 23.38 39.08
CA THR A 26 -0.42 23.25 38.29
C THR A 26 -0.82 23.12 36.82
N PRO A 27 -0.25 23.92 35.90
CA PRO A 27 -0.61 23.85 34.49
C PRO A 27 -0.42 22.42 33.95
N PRO A 28 -1.28 21.96 33.02
CA PRO A 28 -1.20 20.60 32.49
C PRO A 28 0.11 20.40 31.70
N VAL A 29 0.83 19.32 32.00
CA VAL A 29 2.10 18.96 31.35
C VAL A 29 1.95 17.61 30.65
N ALA A 30 2.30 17.58 29.36
CA ALA A 30 2.26 16.36 28.55
C ALA A 30 3.13 15.26 29.16
N THR A 31 2.48 14.16 29.56
CA THR A 31 3.12 13.03 30.27
C THR A 31 3.08 11.75 29.44
N SER A 32 2.03 11.56 28.62
CA SER A 32 1.95 10.44 27.69
C SER A 32 1.38 10.86 26.34
N ILE A 33 1.74 10.10 25.31
CA ILE A 33 1.25 10.25 23.96
C ILE A 33 0.97 8.85 23.40
N THR A 34 -0.13 8.70 22.66
CA THR A 34 -0.49 7.45 21.98
C THR A 34 -0.80 7.75 20.52
N LEU A 35 -0.34 6.88 19.61
CA LEU A 35 -0.57 7.01 18.18
C LEU A 35 -1.66 6.04 17.71
N SER A 36 -2.42 6.47 16.71
CA SER A 36 -3.37 5.62 16.01
C SER A 36 -3.37 5.95 14.51
N PRO A 37 -3.13 4.96 13.64
CA PRO A 37 -2.59 3.62 13.95
C PRO A 37 -1.15 3.66 14.52
N ASP A 38 -0.66 2.54 15.05
CA ASP A 38 0.74 2.35 15.50
C ASP A 38 1.61 1.63 14.45
N ALA A 39 0.99 1.11 13.39
CA ALA A 39 1.66 0.54 12.23
C ALA A 39 0.98 1.00 10.94
N LEU A 40 1.80 1.36 9.95
CA LEU A 40 1.40 1.80 8.63
C LEU A 40 2.02 0.88 7.58
N SER A 41 1.20 0.44 6.61
CA SER A 41 1.66 -0.31 5.44
C SER A 41 1.29 0.43 4.16
N PHE A 42 2.25 0.55 3.24
CA PHE A 42 2.05 1.23 1.96
C PHE A 42 2.40 0.30 0.80
N ALA A 43 1.52 0.23 -0.19
CA ALA A 43 1.62 -0.67 -1.35
C ALA A 43 2.12 0.03 -2.63
N TYR A 44 2.28 1.36 -2.60
CA TYR A 44 2.78 2.14 -3.72
C TYR A 44 3.43 3.44 -3.24
N LEU A 45 4.32 4.03 -4.06
CA LEU A 45 4.98 5.28 -3.71
C LEU A 45 4.03 6.47 -3.83
N GLY A 46 4.19 7.45 -2.95
CA GLY A 46 3.29 8.60 -2.84
C GLY A 46 1.98 8.29 -2.12
N GLN A 47 1.71 7.04 -1.73
CA GLN A 47 0.57 6.72 -0.88
C GLN A 47 0.69 7.44 0.47
N THR A 48 -0.42 8.00 0.94
CA THR A 48 -0.48 8.75 2.20
C THR A 48 -1.39 8.11 3.22
N GLN A 49 -1.03 8.18 4.49
CA GLN A 49 -1.88 7.78 5.63
C GLN A 49 -1.74 8.76 6.78
N GLN A 50 -2.84 8.98 7.49
CA GLN A 50 -2.88 9.93 8.60
C GLN A 50 -2.59 9.22 9.92
N LEU A 51 -1.60 9.72 10.68
CA LEU A 51 -1.43 9.37 12.09
C LEU A 51 -2.14 10.38 12.97
N SER A 52 -2.85 9.88 13.98
CA SER A 52 -3.44 10.70 15.03
C SER A 52 -2.68 10.50 16.33
N ALA A 53 -2.34 11.61 17.00
CA ALA A 53 -1.70 11.59 18.32
C ALA A 53 -2.70 12.04 19.39
N THR A 54 -2.84 11.26 20.46
CA THR A 54 -3.58 11.66 21.66
C THR A 54 -2.59 11.91 22.78
N VAL A 55 -2.54 13.16 23.28
CA VAL A 55 -1.64 13.58 24.37
C VAL A 55 -2.44 13.66 25.67
N LYS A 56 -1.89 13.13 26.76
CA LYS A 56 -2.47 13.21 28.10
C LYS A 56 -1.52 13.87 29.09
N ASP A 57 -2.11 14.59 30.03
CA ASP A 57 -1.39 15.26 31.11
C ASP A 57 -1.01 14.31 32.27
N GLN A 58 -0.41 14.86 33.33
CA GLN A 58 0.00 14.12 34.52
C GLN A 58 -1.16 13.47 35.31
N ASN A 59 -2.40 13.94 35.09
CA ASN A 59 -3.62 13.41 35.71
C ASN A 59 -4.36 12.43 34.79
N GLY A 60 -3.84 12.17 33.59
CA GLY A 60 -4.46 11.32 32.58
C GLY A 60 -5.56 12.01 31.76
N ALA A 61 -5.76 13.32 31.92
CA ALA A 61 -6.72 14.09 31.13
C ALA A 61 -6.17 14.36 29.72
N THR A 62 -7.05 14.33 28.71
CA THR A 62 -6.64 14.59 27.31
C THR A 62 -6.35 16.07 27.10
N MET A 63 -5.19 16.37 26.55
CA MET A 63 -4.75 17.73 26.23
C MET A 63 -5.15 18.10 24.79
N ASN A 64 -6.36 18.64 24.62
CA ASN A 64 -6.81 19.12 23.33
C ASN A 64 -5.96 20.31 22.85
N GLY A 65 -5.45 20.24 21.62
CA GLY A 65 -4.58 21.29 21.06
C GLY A 65 -3.13 21.23 21.54
N ALA A 66 -2.71 20.15 22.22
CA ALA A 66 -1.30 19.93 22.50
C ALA A 66 -0.47 19.95 21.21
N SER A 67 0.66 20.67 21.24
CA SER A 67 1.58 20.72 20.10
C SER A 67 2.36 19.40 20.01
N VAL A 68 2.24 18.73 18.86
CA VAL A 68 2.96 17.48 18.57
C VAL A 68 3.99 17.74 17.50
N HIS A 69 5.25 17.41 17.80
CA HIS A 69 6.33 17.40 16.83
C HIS A 69 6.47 16.01 16.23
N TRP A 70 6.55 15.94 14.90
CA TRP A 70 6.66 14.69 14.16
C TRP A 70 8.03 14.58 13.51
N SER A 71 8.59 13.38 13.49
CA SER A 71 9.82 13.07 12.77
C SER A 71 9.81 11.66 12.20
N SER A 72 10.63 11.41 11.19
CA SER A 72 10.87 10.10 10.60
C SER A 72 12.32 9.70 10.83
N SER A 73 12.55 8.44 11.19
CA SER A 73 13.91 7.90 11.31
C SER A 73 14.65 7.85 9.96
N SER A 74 13.90 7.77 8.86
CA SER A 74 14.43 7.60 7.51
C SER A 74 13.61 8.42 6.50
N PRO A 75 13.84 9.75 6.38
CA PRO A 75 13.10 10.61 5.45
C PRO A 75 13.23 10.23 3.97
N SER A 76 14.29 9.50 3.60
CA SER A 76 14.45 8.93 2.25
C SER A 76 13.49 7.77 1.95
N ILE A 77 12.90 7.15 2.98
CA ILE A 77 11.96 6.02 2.87
C ILE A 77 10.51 6.52 3.08
N THR A 78 10.28 7.37 4.08
CA THR A 78 8.97 7.93 4.38
C THR A 78 9.09 9.27 5.10
N VAL A 79 8.19 10.19 4.77
CA VAL A 79 8.13 11.53 5.36
C VAL A 79 6.82 11.71 6.11
N VAL A 80 6.86 12.51 7.17
CA VAL A 80 5.67 12.89 7.95
C VAL A 80 5.57 14.41 7.98
N SER A 81 4.37 14.94 7.73
CA SER A 81 4.08 16.37 7.82
C SER A 81 3.87 16.82 9.27
N ALA A 82 3.81 18.14 9.47
CA ALA A 82 3.52 18.72 10.79
C ALA A 82 2.14 18.33 11.35
N THR A 83 1.21 17.90 10.49
CA THR A 83 -0.13 17.44 10.90
C THR A 83 -0.22 15.92 11.06
N GLY A 84 0.89 15.18 10.95
CA GLY A 84 0.90 13.72 11.06
C GLY A 84 0.52 12.96 9.78
N LEU A 85 0.39 13.64 8.64
CA LEU A 85 0.21 12.96 7.34
C LEU A 85 1.54 12.32 6.92
N VAL A 86 1.57 10.99 6.85
CA VAL A 86 2.73 10.18 6.46
C VAL A 86 2.64 9.84 4.97
N THR A 87 3.75 9.97 4.24
CA THR A 87 3.85 9.72 2.79
C THR A 87 4.97 8.76 2.48
N ALA A 88 4.68 7.71 1.71
CA ALA A 88 5.68 6.75 1.23
C ALA A 88 6.58 7.36 0.14
N VAL A 89 7.90 7.22 0.29
CA VAL A 89 8.90 7.79 -0.65
C VAL A 89 9.72 6.70 -1.35
N ALA A 90 10.13 5.65 -0.62
CA ALA A 90 10.85 4.52 -1.18
C ALA A 90 10.52 3.23 -0.42
N ASN A 91 10.80 2.08 -1.03
CA ASN A 91 10.65 0.77 -0.37
C ASN A 91 11.55 0.67 0.87
N GLY A 92 11.07 -0.05 1.88
CA GLY A 92 11.77 -0.26 3.14
C GLY A 92 10.92 0.08 4.35
N SER A 93 11.58 0.26 5.49
CA SER A 93 10.91 0.51 6.76
C SER A 93 11.50 1.71 7.48
N ALA A 94 10.66 2.42 8.23
CA ALA A 94 11.07 3.52 9.10
C ALA A 94 10.18 3.60 10.35
N ALA A 95 10.67 4.28 11.37
CA ALA A 95 9.88 4.68 12.53
C ALA A 95 9.43 6.13 12.39
N ILE A 96 8.17 6.41 12.65
CA ILE A 96 7.61 7.75 12.78
C ILE A 96 7.45 8.06 14.26
N SER A 97 8.11 9.12 14.75
CA SER A 97 8.06 9.53 16.14
C SER A 97 7.17 10.76 16.30
N ALA A 98 6.37 10.77 17.37
CA ALA A 98 5.58 11.90 17.80
C ALA A 98 6.00 12.31 19.21
N THR A 99 6.32 13.59 19.40
CA THR A 99 6.80 14.13 20.68
C THR A 99 5.96 15.32 21.11
N SER A 100 5.55 15.36 22.37
CA SER A 100 4.89 16.50 23.01
C SER A 100 5.47 16.69 24.40
N GLY A 101 6.24 17.77 24.60
CA GLY A 101 7.02 17.95 25.83
C GLY A 101 8.06 16.83 25.99
N SER A 102 8.03 16.12 27.13
CA SER A 102 8.86 14.93 27.36
C SER A 102 8.22 13.62 26.89
N ALA A 103 6.94 13.62 26.53
CA ALA A 103 6.23 12.43 26.09
C ALA A 103 6.58 12.10 24.63
N THR A 104 6.88 10.83 24.34
CA THR A 104 7.18 10.34 22.98
C THR A 104 6.46 9.02 22.70
N ALA A 105 5.97 8.85 21.47
CA ALA A 105 5.46 7.58 20.95
C ALA A 105 5.97 7.35 19.53
N ASN A 106 5.98 6.08 19.11
CA ASN A 106 6.47 5.67 17.80
C ASN A 106 5.41 4.85 17.07
N ALA A 107 5.31 5.05 15.76
CA ALA A 107 4.59 4.19 14.84
C ALA A 107 5.58 3.59 13.83
N SER A 108 5.36 2.35 13.44
CA SER A 108 6.14 1.73 12.37
C SER A 108 5.53 2.05 11.00
N ALA A 109 6.37 2.25 10.00
CA ALA A 109 5.96 2.39 8.61
C ALA A 109 6.74 1.38 7.75
N SER A 110 6.01 0.59 6.96
CA SER A 110 6.57 -0.37 6.01
C SER A 110 6.04 -0.07 4.61
N ILE A 111 6.94 0.05 3.65
CA ILE A 111 6.65 0.35 2.25
C ILE A 111 7.15 -0.81 1.41
N GLN A 112 6.22 -1.48 0.75
CA GLN A 112 6.50 -2.57 -0.18
C GLN A 112 5.61 -2.38 -1.40
N GLN A 113 6.19 -1.87 -2.49
CA GLN A 113 5.47 -1.71 -3.75
C GLN A 113 4.90 -3.05 -4.24
N VAL A 114 3.64 -3.03 -4.65
CA VAL A 114 2.95 -4.16 -5.26
C VAL A 114 2.61 -3.81 -6.70
N ALA A 115 2.82 -4.75 -7.63
CA ALA A 115 2.50 -4.52 -9.03
C ALA A 115 0.98 -4.40 -9.18
N ALA A 116 0.52 -3.24 -9.65
CA ALA A 116 -0.86 -3.00 -10.05
C ALA A 116 -1.08 -3.26 -11.54
N SER A 117 -0.03 -3.12 -12.36
CA SER A 117 -0.05 -3.53 -13.76
C SER A 117 1.32 -4.03 -14.21
N ILE A 118 1.30 -4.83 -15.28
CA ILE A 118 2.49 -5.34 -15.97
C ILE A 118 2.35 -4.98 -17.43
N THR A 119 3.39 -4.40 -18.02
CA THR A 119 3.45 -4.12 -19.47
C THR A 119 4.59 -4.93 -20.07
N LEU A 120 4.30 -5.67 -21.13
CA LEU A 120 5.29 -6.45 -21.88
C LEU A 120 5.84 -5.61 -23.03
N SER A 121 7.11 -5.83 -23.35
CA SER A 121 7.80 -5.13 -24.45
C SER A 121 7.32 -5.51 -25.85
N LEU A 122 6.60 -6.63 -25.97
CA LEU A 122 6.06 -7.17 -27.21
C LEU A 122 4.56 -7.39 -27.02
N ASP A 123 3.78 -7.27 -28.10
CA ASP A 123 2.36 -7.61 -28.11
C ASP A 123 2.11 -9.05 -28.59
N SER A 124 3.03 -9.60 -29.38
CA SER A 124 3.03 -10.98 -29.87
C SER A 124 4.40 -11.39 -30.40
N VAL A 125 4.65 -12.69 -30.51
CA VAL A 125 5.88 -13.23 -31.10
C VAL A 125 5.57 -14.31 -32.13
N VAL A 126 6.28 -14.24 -33.26
CA VAL A 126 6.21 -15.23 -34.33
C VAL A 126 7.64 -15.60 -34.70
N PHE A 127 8.01 -16.86 -34.47
CA PHE A 127 9.32 -17.42 -34.81
C PHE A 127 9.27 -18.05 -36.19
N SER A 128 10.36 -18.04 -36.96
CA SER A 128 10.37 -18.66 -38.30
C SER A 128 10.81 -20.11 -38.29
N ALA A 129 11.56 -20.53 -37.28
CA ALA A 129 12.01 -21.92 -37.11
C ALA A 129 12.23 -22.29 -35.64
N PRO A 130 12.21 -23.60 -35.29
CA PRO A 130 12.73 -24.09 -34.02
C PRO A 130 14.19 -23.66 -33.81
N GLY A 131 14.51 -23.22 -32.59
CA GLY A 131 15.80 -22.65 -32.22
C GLY A 131 15.86 -21.12 -32.28
N ASP A 132 14.90 -20.46 -32.93
CA ASP A 132 14.79 -19.01 -32.89
C ASP A 132 14.50 -18.54 -31.46
N THR A 133 15.02 -17.36 -31.13
CA THR A 133 14.86 -16.77 -29.79
C THR A 133 14.35 -15.35 -29.87
N ALA A 134 13.58 -14.96 -28.88
CA ALA A 134 13.12 -13.59 -28.66
C ALA A 134 13.24 -13.29 -27.17
N THR A 135 13.39 -12.03 -26.81
CA THR A 135 13.40 -11.61 -25.40
C THR A 135 12.17 -10.76 -25.15
N VAL A 136 11.37 -11.15 -24.18
CA VAL A 136 10.31 -10.30 -23.65
C VAL A 136 10.78 -9.73 -22.31
N THR A 137 10.94 -8.41 -22.26
CA THR A 137 11.08 -7.69 -21.00
C THR A 137 9.70 -7.27 -20.49
N ALA A 138 9.52 -7.25 -19.18
CA ALA A 138 8.34 -6.74 -18.52
C ALA A 138 8.71 -5.53 -17.66
N ILE A 139 7.84 -4.52 -17.65
CA ILE A 139 7.88 -3.44 -16.67
C ILE A 139 6.66 -3.56 -15.76
N THR A 140 6.86 -3.44 -14.47
CA THR A 140 5.80 -3.43 -13.45
C THR A 140 5.57 -1.99 -13.00
N GLN A 141 4.31 -1.64 -12.77
CA GLN A 141 3.91 -0.34 -12.27
C GLN A 141 3.02 -0.50 -11.03
N ASP A 142 3.22 0.34 -10.02
CA ASP A 142 2.40 0.33 -8.81
C ASP A 142 1.11 1.11 -9.02
N ALA A 143 0.21 1.08 -8.03
CA ALA A 143 -1.06 1.79 -8.12
C ALA A 143 -0.91 3.33 -8.17
N GLY A 144 0.26 3.86 -7.78
CA GLY A 144 0.62 5.27 -7.88
C GLY A 144 1.22 5.65 -9.23
N GLY A 145 1.41 4.69 -10.15
CA GLY A 145 2.01 4.93 -11.45
C GLY A 145 3.54 4.90 -11.47
N SER A 146 4.19 4.56 -10.36
CA SER A 146 5.65 4.43 -10.33
C SER A 146 6.06 3.09 -10.92
N VAL A 147 7.04 3.10 -11.83
CA VAL A 147 7.63 1.87 -12.39
C VAL A 147 8.70 1.33 -11.45
N PHE A 148 8.76 0.02 -11.26
CA PHE A 148 9.77 -0.60 -10.38
C PHE A 148 10.13 -2.02 -10.86
N PRO A 149 11.13 -2.17 -11.74
CA PRO A 149 11.40 -3.41 -12.48
C PRO A 149 11.99 -4.55 -11.64
N GLU A 150 12.29 -4.32 -10.35
CA GLU A 150 13.00 -5.25 -9.48
C GLU A 150 12.08 -6.23 -8.73
N LEU A 151 10.79 -6.28 -9.08
CA LEU A 151 9.85 -7.21 -8.48
C LEU A 151 10.04 -8.61 -9.08
N GLU A 152 9.95 -9.65 -8.25
CA GLU A 152 10.01 -11.03 -8.70
C GLU A 152 8.91 -11.28 -9.75
N LEU A 153 9.36 -11.55 -10.97
CA LEU A 153 8.52 -11.92 -12.10
C LEU A 153 8.63 -13.42 -12.31
N THR A 154 7.48 -14.04 -12.52
CA THR A 154 7.40 -15.44 -12.93
C THR A 154 6.85 -15.48 -14.34
N PHE A 155 7.56 -16.19 -15.22
CA PHE A 155 7.10 -16.44 -16.57
C PHE A 155 6.61 -17.88 -16.70
N SER A 156 5.55 -18.07 -17.46
CA SER A 156 5.04 -19.39 -17.81
C SER A 156 4.57 -19.42 -19.26
N SER A 157 4.65 -20.59 -19.88
CA SER A 157 4.10 -20.87 -21.20
C SER A 157 2.99 -21.91 -21.06
N THR A 158 1.86 -21.69 -21.73
CA THR A 158 0.81 -22.72 -21.81
C THR A 158 1.24 -23.94 -22.60
N ASP A 159 2.24 -23.81 -23.48
CA ASP A 159 2.81 -24.91 -24.26
C ASP A 159 4.34 -24.75 -24.40
N PRO A 160 5.13 -25.23 -23.41
CA PRO A 160 6.59 -25.23 -23.48
C PRO A 160 7.16 -26.09 -24.61
N GLY A 161 6.39 -27.03 -25.18
CA GLY A 161 6.82 -27.88 -26.29
C GLY A 161 6.86 -27.12 -27.62
N SER A 162 6.02 -26.09 -27.78
CA SER A 162 6.11 -25.18 -28.92
C SER A 162 7.01 -23.97 -28.62
N VAL A 163 6.75 -23.26 -27.52
CA VAL A 163 7.50 -22.08 -27.11
C VAL A 163 7.82 -22.17 -25.62
N GLU A 164 9.10 -22.35 -25.30
CA GLU A 164 9.60 -22.32 -23.93
C GLU A 164 9.90 -20.87 -23.51
N VAL A 165 9.73 -20.56 -22.23
CA VAL A 165 10.12 -19.27 -21.65
C VAL A 165 11.01 -19.49 -20.43
N SER A 166 12.17 -18.81 -20.40
CA SER A 166 13.06 -18.81 -19.24
C SER A 166 12.53 -17.93 -18.11
N SER A 167 13.10 -18.07 -16.90
CA SER A 167 12.81 -17.17 -15.77
C SER A 167 13.21 -15.71 -16.03
N THR A 168 14.04 -15.44 -17.04
CA THR A 168 14.47 -14.10 -17.44
C THR A 168 13.68 -13.55 -18.63
N GLY A 169 12.65 -14.24 -19.10
CA GLY A 169 11.81 -13.80 -20.22
C GLY A 169 12.42 -14.06 -21.61
N VAL A 170 13.41 -14.95 -21.71
CA VAL A 170 13.92 -15.41 -23.02
C VAL A 170 12.99 -16.50 -23.53
N LEU A 171 12.37 -16.24 -24.68
CA LEU A 171 11.53 -17.17 -25.40
C LEU A 171 12.38 -17.95 -26.41
N THR A 172 12.20 -19.26 -26.43
CA THR A 172 12.86 -20.16 -27.39
C THR A 172 11.80 -20.96 -28.13
N ALA A 173 11.84 -20.92 -29.45
CA ALA A 173 11.06 -21.80 -30.29
C ALA A 173 11.59 -23.24 -30.15
N VAL A 174 10.77 -24.17 -29.66
CA VAL A 174 11.18 -25.57 -29.46
C VAL A 174 10.66 -26.45 -30.59
N GLY A 175 9.41 -26.25 -31.02
CA GLY A 175 8.77 -27.08 -32.02
C GLY A 175 7.54 -26.42 -32.66
N SER A 176 7.13 -26.95 -33.80
CA SER A 176 5.84 -26.62 -34.42
C SER A 176 4.71 -27.18 -33.55
N GLY A 177 3.84 -26.30 -33.04
CA GLY A 177 2.75 -26.65 -32.14
C GLY A 177 1.69 -25.55 -32.15
N PRO A 178 0.60 -25.67 -31.36
CA PRO A 178 -0.39 -24.61 -31.24
C PRO A 178 0.24 -23.32 -30.70
N ALA A 179 -0.41 -22.18 -30.95
CA ALA A 179 0.03 -20.92 -30.36
C ALA A 179 0.07 -21.02 -28.82
N ALA A 180 1.22 -20.74 -28.24
CA ALA A 180 1.43 -20.67 -26.80
C ALA A 180 1.03 -19.28 -26.29
N THR A 181 0.47 -19.21 -25.09
CA THR A 181 0.33 -17.95 -24.35
C THR A 181 1.43 -17.86 -23.33
N ILE A 182 2.28 -16.85 -23.48
CA ILE A 182 3.30 -16.53 -22.49
C ILE A 182 2.68 -15.59 -21.47
N THR A 183 2.73 -15.97 -20.20
CA THR A 183 2.21 -15.17 -19.09
C THR A 183 3.36 -14.70 -18.21
N ALA A 184 3.42 -13.40 -17.96
CA ALA A 184 4.26 -12.80 -16.93
C ALA A 184 3.38 -12.46 -15.72
N THR A 185 3.75 -12.95 -14.54
CA THR A 185 2.98 -12.78 -13.30
C THR A 185 3.84 -12.16 -12.22
N SER A 186 3.27 -11.19 -11.51
CA SER A 186 3.85 -10.58 -10.31
C SER A 186 2.77 -10.28 -9.28
N GLY A 187 2.80 -10.99 -8.15
CA GLY A 187 1.72 -10.94 -7.16
C GLY A 187 0.37 -11.35 -7.78
N ALA A 188 -0.61 -10.45 -7.71
CA ALA A 188 -1.93 -10.65 -8.32
C ALA A 188 -2.04 -10.13 -9.77
N SER A 189 -1.01 -9.44 -10.27
CA SER A 189 -1.01 -8.86 -11.62
C SER A 189 -0.40 -9.80 -12.63
N GLN A 190 -0.98 -9.83 -13.83
CA GLN A 190 -0.49 -10.64 -14.95
C GLN A 190 -0.58 -9.87 -16.27
N ALA A 191 0.36 -10.15 -17.18
CA ALA A 191 0.30 -9.74 -18.58
C ALA A 191 0.58 -10.94 -19.49
N GLN A 192 -0.03 -10.95 -20.67
CA GLN A 192 0.02 -12.10 -21.56
C GLN A 192 0.29 -11.67 -23.00
N ILE A 193 1.08 -12.48 -23.71
CA ILE A 193 1.29 -12.36 -25.14
C ILE A 193 1.14 -13.71 -25.82
N PRO A 194 0.55 -13.77 -27.02
CA PRO A 194 0.61 -14.96 -27.86
C PRO A 194 2.00 -15.09 -28.50
N ALA A 195 2.53 -16.31 -28.50
CA ALA A 195 3.76 -16.70 -29.18
C ALA A 195 3.53 -17.95 -30.04
N ARG A 196 4.09 -18.00 -31.24
CA ARG A 196 4.01 -19.19 -32.10
C ARG A 196 5.24 -19.37 -32.97
N VAL A 197 5.47 -20.58 -33.45
CA VAL A 197 6.48 -20.91 -34.46
C VAL A 197 5.80 -21.05 -35.82
N GLU A 198 6.35 -20.43 -36.86
CA GLU A 198 5.91 -20.59 -38.24
C GLU A 198 6.14 -22.05 -38.64
N GLY A 199 5.03 -22.76 -38.78
CA GLY A 199 4.97 -24.16 -39.13
C GLY A 199 3.54 -24.48 -39.57
N SER A 200 3.41 -25.08 -40.76
CA SER A 200 2.20 -25.10 -41.59
C SER A 200 0.93 -25.51 -40.86
N TYR A 201 0.08 -24.53 -40.51
CA TYR A 201 -1.35 -24.79 -40.57
C TYR A 201 -1.70 -24.94 -42.05
N VAL A 202 -2.03 -26.15 -42.48
CA VAL A 202 -2.78 -26.30 -43.72
C VAL A 202 -4.18 -25.79 -43.40
N SER A 203 -4.52 -24.59 -43.84
CA SER A 203 -5.93 -24.18 -43.92
C SER A 203 -6.59 -25.08 -44.96
N MET A 204 -7.23 -26.17 -44.52
CA MET A 204 -8.13 -26.92 -45.38
C MET A 204 -9.45 -26.17 -45.43
N ALA A 205 -9.74 -25.53 -46.56
CA ALA A 205 -11.13 -25.19 -46.89
C ALA A 205 -11.87 -26.51 -47.11
N VAL A 206 -12.78 -26.88 -46.21
CA VAL A 206 -13.71 -27.97 -46.45
C VAL A 206 -14.75 -27.44 -47.45
N THR A 207 -14.54 -27.64 -48.74
CA THR A 207 -15.63 -27.59 -49.72
C THR A 207 -16.31 -28.95 -49.70
N GLY A 208 -17.35 -29.08 -48.87
CA GLY A 208 -18.33 -30.15 -49.06
C GLY A 208 -19.15 -29.89 -50.31
N ASP A 209 -19.56 -30.95 -51.01
CA ASP A 209 -20.41 -30.93 -52.23
C ASP A 209 -21.86 -30.46 -51.95
N GLY A 210 -22.06 -29.40 -51.15
CA GLY A 210 -23.36 -28.82 -50.87
C GLY A 210 -23.39 -28.01 -49.58
N ASP A 211 -23.45 -26.69 -49.76
CA ASP A 211 -23.60 -25.59 -48.77
C ASP A 211 -22.48 -25.42 -47.71
N PRO A 212 -21.85 -24.23 -47.63
CA PRO A 212 -20.90 -23.92 -46.55
C PRO A 212 -21.63 -23.77 -45.21
N LEU A 213 -21.26 -24.59 -44.23
CA LEU A 213 -21.58 -24.31 -42.83
C LEU A 213 -20.60 -23.23 -42.32
N PRO A 214 -21.05 -22.06 -41.83
CA PRO A 214 -20.17 -21.14 -41.12
C PRO A 214 -19.75 -21.77 -39.78
N ASP A 215 -18.50 -21.54 -39.39
CA ASP A 215 -17.94 -21.78 -38.05
C ASP A 215 -17.71 -23.25 -37.61
N VAL A 216 -17.03 -24.05 -38.43
CA VAL A 216 -16.43 -25.31 -37.94
C VAL A 216 -14.91 -25.18 -37.85
N THR A 217 -14.43 -24.93 -36.63
CA THR A 217 -13.00 -25.05 -36.28
C THR A 217 -12.73 -26.50 -35.88
N VAL A 218 -12.03 -27.26 -36.73
CA VAL A 218 -11.61 -28.64 -36.40
C VAL A 218 -10.23 -28.61 -35.76
N TRP A 219 -10.12 -29.16 -34.55
CA TRP A 219 -8.85 -29.43 -33.88
C TRP A 219 -8.35 -30.79 -34.34
N LEU A 220 -7.22 -30.85 -35.04
CA LEU A 220 -6.50 -32.12 -35.25
C LEU A 220 -5.51 -32.29 -34.09
N THR A 221 -5.76 -33.27 -33.23
CA THR A 221 -4.72 -33.89 -32.41
C THR A 221 -4.06 -34.99 -33.26
N ASP A 222 -2.74 -34.92 -33.43
CA ASP A 222 -1.93 -35.86 -34.24
C ASP A 222 -2.04 -37.33 -33.73
N PRO A 223 -1.97 -38.38 -34.60
CA PRO A 223 -2.03 -39.80 -34.23
C PRO A 223 -0.93 -40.33 -33.30
#